data_AF-A0A6A2RHI3-F1
#
_entry.id   AF-A0A6A2RHI3-F1
#
_cell.length_a   1.000
_cell.length_b   1.000
_cell.length_c   1.000
_cell.angle_alpha   90.00
_cell.angle_beta   90.00
_cell.angle_gamma   90.00
#
_symmetry.space_group_name_H-M   'P 1'
#
loop_
_entity.id
_entity.type
_entity.pdbx_description
1 polymer ?
#
loop_
_entity_poly.entity_id
_entity_poly.type
_entity_poly.pdbx_seq_one_letter_code
_entity_poly.pdbx_strand_id
1 'polypeptide(L)'
;MSRTLEQKIADAEARLQRLKAKSRSLDTAQKVIVGAALLAKVRKPEEVQLRAWLLQFLKAEVTRQADVTRILPLINELEALPGQ
;
A
#
# COMPACT_ATOMS: atom_id res chain seq x y z
N MET A 1 -46.00 -0.01 12.79
CA MET A 1 -45.05 0.08 13.93
C MET A 1 -43.82 0.84 13.45
N SER A 2 -43.64 2.08 13.90
CA SER A 2 -42.47 2.91 13.58
C SER A 2 -41.22 2.31 14.24
N ARG A 3 -40.08 2.27 13.54
CA ARG A 3 -38.81 1.79 14.14
C ARG A 3 -38.51 2.57 15.42
N THR A 4 -38.12 1.85 16.47
CA THR A 4 -37.71 2.48 17.73
C THR A 4 -36.43 3.29 17.49
N LEU A 5 -36.15 4.27 18.36
CA LEU A 5 -34.94 5.08 18.26
C LEU A 5 -33.68 4.21 18.31
N GLU A 6 -33.67 3.17 19.15
CA GLU A 6 -32.57 2.20 19.25
C GLU A 6 -32.33 1.45 17.93
N GLN A 7 -33.40 1.03 17.24
CA GLN A 7 -33.27 0.38 15.93
C GLN A 7 -32.69 1.35 14.88
N LYS A 8 -33.09 2.62 14.91
CA LYS A 8 -32.54 3.64 14.01
C LYS A 8 -31.05 3.93 14.30
N ILE A 9 -30.65 3.94 15.57
CA ILE A 9 -29.25 4.08 15.98
C ILE A 9 -28.44 2.88 15.49
N ALA A 10 -28.91 1.65 15.74
CA ALA A 10 -28.25 0.43 15.28
C ALA A 10 -28.07 0.38 13.75
N ASP A 11 -29.10 0.77 12.99
CA ASP A 11 -29.03 0.87 11.52
C ASP A 11 -27.96 1.89 11.06
N ALA A 12 -27.89 3.05 11.72
CA ALA A 12 -26.92 4.09 11.41
C ALA A 12 -25.48 3.66 11.73
N GLU A 13 -25.26 3.01 12.88
CA GLU A 13 -23.97 2.47 13.28
C GLU A 13 -23.50 1.37 12.32
N ALA A 14 -24.38 0.44 11.94
CA ALA A 14 -24.08 -0.59 10.95
C ALA A 14 -23.69 0.01 9.60
N ARG A 15 -24.41 1.04 9.16
CA ARG A 15 -24.09 1.76 7.91
C ARG A 15 -22.74 2.48 8.01
N LEU A 16 -22.44 3.13 9.14
CA LEU A 16 -21.16 3.79 9.38
C LEU A 16 -20.00 2.78 9.32
N GLN A 17 -20.15 1.62 9.95
CA GLN A 17 -19.12 0.57 9.92
C GLN A 17 -18.86 0.05 8.51
N ARG A 18 -19.92 -0.14 7.69
CA ARG A 18 -19.77 -0.53 6.28
C ARG A 18 -19.03 0.53 5.46
N LEU A 19 -19.36 1.81 5.66
CA LEU A 19 -18.69 2.91 4.96
C LEU A 19 -17.21 3.01 5.35
N LYS A 20 -16.89 2.87 6.65
CA LYS A 20 -15.50 2.80 7.13
C LYS A 20 -14.75 1.62 6.53
N ALA A 21 -15.36 0.43 6.46
CA ALA A 21 -14.76 -0.74 5.83
C ALA A 21 -14.48 -0.51 4.34
N LYS A 22 -15.45 0.06 3.61
CA LYS A 22 -15.29 0.40 2.19
C LYS A 22 -14.18 1.42 1.97
N SER A 23 -14.10 2.45 2.82
CA SER A 23 -13.04 3.45 2.76
C SER A 23 -11.66 2.84 2.98
N ARG A 24 -11.48 1.98 3.99
CA ARG A 24 -10.21 1.27 4.22
C ARG A 24 -9.83 0.35 3.06
N SER A 25 -10.80 -0.34 2.47
CA SER A 25 -10.57 -1.18 1.30
C SER A 25 -10.12 -0.36 0.09
N LEU A 26 -10.72 0.82 -0.13
CA LEU A 26 -10.35 1.69 -1.23
C LEU A 26 -8.94 2.26 -1.04
N ASP A 27 -8.62 2.76 0.16
CA ASP A 27 -7.28 3.25 0.51
C ASP A 27 -6.21 2.17 0.30
N THR A 28 -6.49 0.94 0.73
CA THR A 28 -5.61 -0.21 0.50
C THR A 28 -5.40 -0.47 -0.99
N ALA A 29 -6.49 -0.50 -1.77
CA ALA A 29 -6.41 -0.73 -3.21
C ALA A 29 -5.59 0.36 -3.93
N GLN A 30 -5.80 1.63 -3.57
CA GLN A 30 -5.05 2.75 -4.14
C GLN A 30 -3.54 2.63 -3.86
N LYS A 31 -3.16 2.30 -2.63
CA LYS A 31 -1.75 2.07 -2.26
C LYS A 31 -1.13 0.92 -3.05
N VAL A 32 -1.85 -0.19 -3.20
CA VAL A 32 -1.39 -1.35 -3.99
C VAL A 32 -1.19 -0.97 -5.46
N ILE A 33 -2.16 -0.29 -6.08
CA ILE A 33 -2.10 0.13 -7.48
C ILE A 33 -0.90 1.05 -7.73
N VAL A 34 -0.72 2.07 -6.88
CA VAL A 34 0.39 3.03 -7.00
C VAL A 34 1.74 2.33 -6.80
N GLY A 35 1.86 1.50 -5.77
CA GLY A 35 3.09 0.73 -5.51
C GLY A 35 3.43 -0.21 -6.66
N ALA A 36 2.44 -0.94 -7.20
CA ALA A 36 2.64 -1.83 -8.33
C ALA A 36 3.09 -1.09 -9.60
N ALA A 37 2.49 0.07 -9.87
CA ALA A 37 2.87 0.91 -11.02
C ALA A 37 4.30 1.44 -10.89
N LEU A 38 4.69 1.91 -9.70
CA LEU A 38 6.07 2.36 -9.44
C LEU A 38 7.07 1.21 -9.60
N LEU A 39 6.77 0.03 -9.03
CA LEU A 39 7.62 -1.15 -9.17
C LEU A 39 7.77 -1.60 -10.62
N ALA A 40 6.70 -1.56 -11.41
CA ALA A 40 6.77 -1.85 -12.85
C ALA A 40 7.66 -0.85 -13.61
N LYS A 41 7.66 0.43 -13.21
CA LYS A 41 8.50 1.47 -13.82
C LYS A 41 9.98 1.28 -13.48
N VAL A 42 10.34 1.14 -12.21
CA VAL A 42 11.76 1.02 -11.78
C VAL A 42 12.46 -0.25 -12.28
N ARG A 43 11.69 -1.29 -12.62
CA ARG A 43 12.21 -2.51 -13.23
C ARG A 43 12.71 -2.33 -14.65
N LYS A 44 12.34 -1.22 -15.32
CA LYS A 44 12.80 -0.96 -16.68
C LYS A 44 14.30 -0.61 -16.68
N PRO A 45 15.07 -1.11 -17.66
CA PRO A 45 16.53 -0.90 -17.69
C PRO A 45 16.93 0.58 -17.72
N GLU A 46 16.14 1.43 -18.36
CA GLU A 46 16.38 2.87 -18.48
C GLU A 46 16.14 3.66 -17.17
N GLU A 47 15.45 3.07 -16.18
CA GLU A 47 15.04 3.76 -14.94
C GLU A 47 16.04 3.60 -13.79
N VAL A 48 17.34 3.66 -14.09
CA VAL A 48 18.41 3.41 -13.12
C VAL A 48 18.36 4.40 -11.95
N GLN A 49 18.18 5.70 -12.25
CA GLN A 49 18.16 6.75 -11.21
C GLN A 49 16.95 6.62 -10.29
N LEU A 50 15.76 6.35 -10.86
CA LEU A 50 14.54 6.18 -10.07
C LEU A 50 14.62 4.91 -9.20
N ARG A 51 15.21 3.83 -9.72
CA ARG A 51 15.46 2.60 -8.96
C ARG A 51 16.42 2.85 -7.80
N ALA A 52 17.53 3.55 -8.03
CA ALA A 52 18.49 3.90 -6.98
C ALA A 52 17.85 4.76 -5.89
N TRP A 53 17.06 5.77 -6.27
CA TRP A 53 16.30 6.59 -5.34
C TRP A 53 15.34 5.76 -4.49
N LEU A 54 14.57 4.86 -5.11
CA LEU A 54 13.62 4.01 -4.40
C LEU A 54 14.33 3.09 -3.39
N LEU A 55 15.47 2.50 -3.76
CA LEU A 55 16.26 1.67 -2.87
C LEU A 55 16.76 2.44 -1.64
N GLN A 56 17.25 3.67 -1.83
CA GLN A 56 17.66 4.55 -0.73
C GLN A 56 16.48 4.92 0.16
N PHE A 57 15.34 5.29 -0.44
CA PHE A 57 14.12 5.63 0.26
C PHE A 57 13.62 4.46 1.13
N LEU A 58 13.56 3.25 0.57
CA LEU A 58 13.12 2.06 1.31
C LEU A 58 14.05 1.74 2.50
N LYS A 59 15.36 1.92 2.33
CA LYS A 59 16.34 1.74 3.42
C LYS A 59 16.21 2.77 4.54
N ALA A 60 15.77 3.99 4.23
CA ALA A 60 15.60 5.07 5.20
C ALA A 60 14.27 4.97 5.96
N GLU A 61 13.17 4.68 5.25
CA GLU A 61 11.81 4.78 5.82
C GLU A 61 11.29 3.47 6.40
N VAL A 62 11.71 2.32 5.84
CA VAL A 62 11.26 1.01 6.34
C VAL A 62 12.21 0.56 7.45
N THR A 63 11.92 0.99 8.68
CA THR A 63 12.80 0.75 9.84
C THR A 63 12.37 -0.43 10.72
N ARG A 64 11.09 -0.82 10.66
CA ARG A 64 10.58 -1.94 11.45
C ARG A 64 11.11 -3.26 10.89
N GLN A 65 11.83 -4.01 11.73
CA GLN A 65 12.52 -5.24 11.32
C GLN A 65 11.63 -6.25 10.56
N ALA A 66 10.39 -6.45 11.02
CA ALA A 66 9.46 -7.37 10.36
C ALA A 66 9.11 -6.92 8.91
N ASP A 67 9.04 -5.61 8.69
CA ASP A 67 8.73 -5.03 7.39
C ASP A 67 9.98 -5.01 6.49
N VAL A 68 11.16 -4.71 7.06
CA VAL A 68 12.46 -4.88 6.40
C VAL A 68 12.62 -6.31 5.85
N THR A 69 12.42 -7.31 6.71
CA THR A 69 12.52 -8.72 6.32
C THR A 69 11.53 -9.07 5.22
N ARG A 70 10.31 -8.50 5.24
CA ARG A 70 9.29 -8.77 4.23
C ARG A 70 9.67 -8.23 2.85
N ILE A 71 10.29 -7.05 2.78
CA ILE A 71 10.64 -6.41 1.50
C ILE A 71 12.04 -6.76 0.98
N LEU A 72 12.87 -7.42 1.79
CA LEU A 72 14.24 -7.78 1.43
C LEU A 72 14.34 -8.53 0.08
N PRO A 73 13.47 -9.50 -0.26
CA PRO A 73 13.53 -10.15 -1.58
C PRO A 73 13.35 -9.16 -2.73
N LEU A 74 12.50 -8.14 -2.57
CA LEU A 74 12.27 -7.11 -3.57
C LEU A 74 13.47 -6.16 -3.69
N ILE A 75 14.11 -5.82 -2.57
CA ILE A 75 15.34 -5.01 -2.58
C ILE A 75 16.42 -5.75 -3.36
N ASN A 76 16.64 -7.03 -3.06
CA ASN A 76 17.64 -7.85 -3.74
C ASN A 76 17.37 -7.99 -5.24
N GLU A 77 16.10 -8.17 -5.62
CA GLU A 77 15.69 -8.19 -7.04
C GLU A 77 16.10 -6.89 -7.75
N LEU A 78 15.74 -5.74 -7.18
CA LEU A 78 16.00 -4.43 -7.78
C LEU A 78 17.49 -4.09 -7.83
N GLU A 79 18.27 -4.48 -6.83
CA GLU A 79 19.73 -4.31 -6.81
C GLU A 79 20.44 -5.15 -7.88
N ALA A 80 19.88 -6.31 -8.25
CA ALA A 80 20.43 -7.19 -9.27
C ALA A 80 20.11 -6.75 -10.71
N LEU A 81 19.21 -5.78 -10.92
CA LEU A 81 18.82 -5.35 -12.26
C LEU A 81 19.92 -4.53 -12.94
N PRO A 82 20.26 -4.85 -14.20
CA PRO A 82 21.26 -4.09 -14.94
C PRO A 82 20.78 -2.66 -15.19
N GLY A 83 21.73 -1.72 -15.17
CA GLY A 83 21.55 -0.40 -15.78
C GLY A 83 21.98 -0.43 -17.24
N GLN A 84 21.23 0.23 -18.11
CA GLN A 84 21.69 0.57 -19.45
C GLN A 84 22.56 1.83 -19.43
#